data_AF-A0A7C0YFB5-F1
#
_entry.id   AF-A0A7C0YFB5-F1
#
_cell.length_a   1.000
_cell.length_b   1.000
_cell.length_c   1.000
_cell.angle_alpha   90.00
_cell.angle_beta   90.00
_cell.angle_gamma   90.00
#
_symmetry.space_group_name_H-M   'P 1'
#
loop_
_entity.id
_entity.type
_entity.pdbx_description
1 polymer ?
#
loop_
_entity_poly.entity_id
_entity_poly.type
_entity_poly.pdbx_seq_one_letter_code
_entity_poly.pdbx_strand_id
1 'polypeptide(L)'
;MKPSGQELRSFARFLRKIGIEEWEPVRATVDVVISEVYAQNTKELFSPVYHSFLACRQAGLHVRYLWERDLEKETNQMLIIPGIGGYLTHSWQLIVQKIQDGATLYLGVGRNQFSPLFNSLFGVEVEGWELLGQDLVARRTEGICDELMPEEISLPAGQSLLCINPKGAQAEFIASERPALLHYRFGKGHTWLLAYPMEASLAQLSSQELVEHPLHRIYRAIATSDGSQIPVWSTDPRVEVGVWKHPDRRWLVIAVNHTPVSVTTCLMSVKRWGSIVPCIGDKVPRVLDENRLELSLGPCEVVGLIYEVR
;
A
#
# COMPACT_ATOMS: atom_id res chain seq x y z
N MET A 1 5.59 -20.21 34.67
CA MET A 1 4.97 -19.26 33.71
C MET A 1 5.29 -19.79 32.31
N LYS A 2 4.31 -19.89 31.42
CA LYS A 2 4.54 -20.36 30.03
C LYS A 2 5.41 -19.36 29.26
N PRO A 3 6.13 -19.76 28.19
CA PRO A 3 6.96 -18.86 27.38
C PRO A 3 6.24 -17.58 26.93
N SER A 4 4.99 -17.70 26.46
CA SER A 4 4.17 -16.54 26.08
C SER A 4 3.94 -15.52 27.22
N GLY A 5 3.84 -15.98 28.46
CA GLY A 5 3.73 -15.11 29.63
C GLY A 5 5.04 -14.39 29.98
N GLN A 6 6.19 -15.04 29.71
CA GLN A 6 7.49 -14.40 29.87
C GLN A 6 7.67 -13.28 28.84
N GLU A 7 7.30 -13.53 27.58
CA GLU A 7 7.33 -12.51 26.52
C GLU A 7 6.42 -11.33 26.83
N LEU A 8 5.17 -11.57 27.26
CA LEU A 8 4.26 -10.49 27.63
C LEU A 8 4.83 -9.63 28.78
N ARG A 9 5.49 -10.26 29.76
CA ARG A 9 6.15 -9.55 30.87
C ARG A 9 7.39 -8.78 30.39
N SER A 10 8.15 -9.29 29.43
CA SER A 10 9.27 -8.59 28.80
C SER A 10 8.80 -7.38 28.02
N PHE A 11 7.76 -7.54 27.21
CA PHE A 11 7.11 -6.46 26.47
C PHE A 11 6.56 -5.36 27.40
N ALA A 12 5.84 -5.73 28.46
CA ALA A 12 5.33 -4.77 29.44
C ALA A 12 6.44 -4.03 30.23
N ARG A 13 7.62 -4.64 30.38
CA ARG A 13 8.80 -3.96 30.95
C ARG A 13 9.41 -2.99 29.94
N PHE A 14 9.51 -3.39 28.67
CA PHE A 14 9.95 -2.54 27.57
C PHE A 14 9.08 -1.28 27.45
N LEU A 15 7.75 -1.42 27.36
CA LEU A 15 6.82 -0.30 27.22
C LEU A 15 7.00 0.74 28.34
N ARG A 16 7.15 0.29 29.59
CA ARG A 16 7.42 1.17 30.73
C ARG A 16 8.80 1.82 30.69
N LYS A 17 9.82 1.11 30.21
CA LYS A 17 11.19 1.63 30.11
C LYS A 17 11.28 2.77 29.09
N ILE A 18 10.53 2.69 27.99
CA ILE A 18 10.55 3.70 26.93
C ILE A 18 9.52 4.81 27.12
N GLY A 19 8.61 4.69 28.10
CA GLY A 19 7.50 5.62 28.31
C GLY A 19 6.59 5.72 27.09
N ILE A 20 6.08 4.57 26.60
CA ILE A 20 5.35 4.49 25.32
C ILE A 20 4.18 5.49 25.19
N GLU A 21 3.59 5.90 26.30
CA GLU A 21 2.54 6.91 26.39
C GLU A 21 2.92 8.30 25.87
N GLU A 22 4.21 8.61 25.80
CA GLU A 22 4.73 9.87 25.24
C GLU A 22 4.92 9.81 23.71
N TRP A 23 4.67 8.64 23.09
CA TRP A 23 4.90 8.40 21.68
C TRP A 23 3.59 8.36 20.90
N GLU A 24 3.50 9.12 19.82
CA GLU A 24 2.35 9.11 18.92
C GLU A 24 2.65 8.27 17.68
N PRO A 25 1.79 7.30 17.30
CA PRO A 25 1.95 6.59 16.05
C PRO A 25 1.91 7.58 14.88
N VAL A 26 2.72 7.35 13.85
CA VAL A 26 2.57 8.11 12.61
C VAL A 26 1.17 7.90 12.06
N ARG A 27 0.50 9.02 11.73
CA ARG A 27 -0.81 9.02 11.07
C ARG A 27 -0.78 8.15 9.82
N ALA A 28 -1.94 7.60 9.48
CA ALA A 28 -2.14 6.94 8.21
C ALA A 28 -1.69 7.84 7.05
N THR A 29 -1.11 7.23 6.03
CA THR A 29 -0.63 7.89 4.81
C THR A 29 -1.59 7.66 3.65
N VAL A 30 -2.46 6.65 3.74
CA VAL A 30 -3.44 6.29 2.71
C VAL A 30 -4.77 5.87 3.32
N ASP A 31 -5.85 6.08 2.56
CA ASP A 31 -7.18 5.58 2.90
C ASP A 31 -7.58 4.44 1.97
N VAL A 32 -7.86 3.26 2.54
CA VAL A 32 -8.55 2.19 1.84
C VAL A 32 -10.05 2.40 2.05
N VAL A 33 -10.75 2.74 0.98
CA VAL A 33 -12.19 3.07 1.03
C VAL A 33 -13.00 1.78 1.07
N ILE A 34 -13.93 1.69 2.03
CA ILE A 34 -14.75 0.52 2.28
C ILE A 34 -16.21 0.87 2.04
N SER A 35 -16.86 0.15 1.13
CA SER A 35 -18.30 0.32 0.89
C SER A 35 -19.14 -0.27 2.03
N GLU A 36 -20.33 0.28 2.29
CA GLU A 36 -21.27 -0.24 3.29
C GLU A 36 -21.67 -1.71 3.00
N VAL A 37 -21.67 -2.11 1.72
CA VAL A 37 -21.99 -3.49 1.34
C VAL A 37 -20.98 -4.51 1.87
N TYR A 38 -19.78 -4.06 2.26
CA TYR A 38 -18.74 -4.92 2.85
C TYR A 38 -19.25 -5.69 4.06
N ALA A 39 -19.95 -5.03 4.99
CA ALA A 39 -20.40 -5.64 6.23
C ALA A 39 -21.35 -6.83 6.01
N GLN A 40 -22.08 -6.83 4.90
CA GLN A 40 -23.03 -7.88 4.53
C GLN A 40 -22.41 -8.96 3.63
N ASN A 41 -21.29 -8.65 2.97
CA ASN A 41 -20.65 -9.48 1.95
C ASN A 41 -19.19 -9.81 2.30
N THR A 42 -18.84 -9.83 3.59
CA THR A 42 -17.46 -10.03 4.07
C THR A 42 -16.79 -11.28 3.48
N LYS A 43 -17.53 -12.37 3.24
CA LYS A 43 -16.95 -13.60 2.66
C LYS A 43 -16.32 -13.37 1.29
N GLU A 44 -16.95 -12.55 0.46
CA GLU A 44 -16.50 -12.27 -0.91
C GLU A 44 -15.54 -11.08 -0.94
N LEU A 45 -15.79 -10.06 -0.10
CA LEU A 45 -15.08 -8.79 -0.15
C LEU A 45 -13.88 -8.72 0.81
N PHE A 46 -13.72 -9.66 1.74
CA PHE A 46 -12.57 -9.68 2.66
C PHE A 46 -11.25 -9.77 1.91
N SER A 47 -11.16 -10.65 0.91
CA SER A 47 -9.91 -10.91 0.19
C SER A 47 -9.32 -9.65 -0.46
N PRO A 48 -10.05 -8.91 -1.30
CA PRO A 48 -9.53 -7.66 -1.88
C PRO A 48 -9.12 -6.62 -0.82
N VAL A 49 -9.91 -6.43 0.24
CA VAL A 49 -9.54 -5.51 1.34
C VAL A 49 -8.23 -5.96 1.98
N TYR A 50 -8.13 -7.24 2.34
CA TYR A 50 -6.99 -7.80 3.05
C TYR A 50 -5.70 -7.73 2.23
N HIS A 51 -5.75 -8.08 0.95
CA HIS A 51 -4.57 -8.00 0.08
C HIS A 51 -4.16 -6.56 -0.21
N SER A 52 -5.11 -5.62 -0.28
CA SER A 52 -4.77 -4.20 -0.37
C SER A 52 -4.01 -3.71 0.87
N PHE A 53 -4.39 -4.19 2.06
CA PHE A 53 -3.69 -3.90 3.30
C PHE A 53 -2.28 -4.47 3.30
N LEU A 54 -2.11 -5.73 2.90
CA LEU A 54 -0.78 -6.34 2.78
C LEU A 54 0.11 -5.55 1.81
N ALA A 55 -0.39 -5.23 0.61
CA ALA A 55 0.35 -4.44 -0.37
C ALA A 55 0.71 -3.04 0.17
N CYS A 56 -0.19 -2.39 0.92
CA CYS A 56 0.11 -1.13 1.59
C CYS A 56 1.24 -1.27 2.63
N ARG A 57 1.18 -2.28 3.50
CA ARG A 57 2.23 -2.48 4.52
C ARG A 57 3.58 -2.82 3.89
N GLN A 58 3.60 -3.66 2.86
CA GLN A 58 4.79 -3.95 2.04
C GLN A 58 5.32 -2.69 1.35
N ALA A 59 4.44 -1.78 0.94
CA ALA A 59 4.81 -0.48 0.36
C ALA A 59 5.38 0.51 1.40
N GLY A 60 5.27 0.21 2.70
CA GLY A 60 5.62 1.11 3.81
C GLY A 60 4.49 2.07 4.21
N LEU A 61 3.31 1.93 3.61
CA LEU A 61 2.18 2.82 3.84
C LEU A 61 1.47 2.47 5.15
N HIS A 62 1.02 3.51 5.85
CA HIS A 62 0.18 3.38 7.03
C HIS A 62 -1.28 3.50 6.61
N VAL A 63 -2.07 2.46 6.85
CA VAL A 63 -3.42 2.35 6.31
C VAL A 63 -4.45 2.86 7.32
N ARG A 64 -5.39 3.68 6.84
CA ARG A 64 -6.68 3.88 7.49
C ARG A 64 -7.77 3.25 6.63
N TYR A 65 -8.63 2.44 7.24
CA TYR A 65 -9.87 2.04 6.59
C TYR A 65 -10.90 3.16 6.73
N LEU A 66 -11.37 3.66 5.61
CA LEU A 66 -12.35 4.74 5.55
C LEU A 66 -13.68 4.18 5.04
N TRP A 67 -14.68 4.13 5.91
CA TRP A 67 -16.03 3.74 5.50
C TRP A 67 -16.65 4.81 4.59
N GLU A 68 -17.43 4.40 3.60
CA GLU A 68 -18.03 5.35 2.65
C GLU A 68 -18.87 6.44 3.32
N ARG A 69 -19.57 6.12 4.42
CA ARG A 69 -20.32 7.10 5.22
C ARG A 69 -19.46 8.19 5.86
N ASP A 70 -18.16 7.97 5.96
CA ASP A 70 -17.19 8.89 6.55
C ASP A 70 -16.43 9.70 5.47
N LEU A 71 -16.78 9.56 4.18
CA LEU A 71 -16.10 10.26 3.08
C LEU A 71 -16.21 11.80 3.16
N GLU A 72 -17.21 12.34 3.85
CA GLU A 72 -17.33 13.78 4.08
C GLU A 72 -16.21 14.33 4.99
N LYS A 73 -15.55 13.47 5.76
CA LYS A 73 -14.44 13.85 6.65
C LYS A 73 -13.13 14.04 5.87
N GLU A 74 -12.12 14.55 6.58
CA GLU A 74 -10.76 14.69 6.05
C GLU A 74 -10.17 13.33 5.64
N THR A 75 -9.62 13.32 4.43
CA THR A 75 -8.99 12.15 3.81
C THR A 75 -7.49 12.33 3.67
N ASN A 76 -6.77 11.21 3.60
CA ASN A 76 -5.39 11.21 3.15
C ASN A 76 -5.33 11.59 1.65
N GLN A 77 -4.12 11.94 1.19
CA GLN A 77 -3.90 12.35 -0.19
C GLN A 77 -4.24 11.24 -1.20
N MET A 78 -3.97 9.99 -0.83
CA MET A 78 -4.21 8.82 -1.67
C MET A 78 -5.38 7.98 -1.12
N LEU A 79 -6.34 7.72 -2.00
CA LEU A 79 -7.48 6.83 -1.80
C LEU A 79 -7.27 5.54 -2.60
N ILE A 80 -7.58 4.39 -2.00
CA ILE A 80 -7.48 3.06 -2.62
C ILE A 80 -8.86 2.41 -2.61
N ILE A 81 -9.33 2.01 -3.79
CA ILE A 81 -10.51 1.15 -3.96
C ILE A 81 -10.02 -0.20 -4.54
N PRO A 82 -9.88 -1.24 -3.71
CA PRO A 82 -9.22 -2.47 -4.12
C PRO A 82 -10.20 -3.49 -4.69
N GLY A 83 -10.78 -3.28 -5.88
CA GLY A 83 -11.64 -4.31 -6.49
C GLY A 83 -13.01 -4.52 -5.80
N ILE A 84 -13.44 -3.62 -4.91
CA ILE A 84 -14.75 -3.63 -4.25
C ILE A 84 -15.66 -2.58 -4.87
N GLY A 85 -16.91 -2.94 -5.19
CA GLY A 85 -17.94 -2.03 -5.67
C GLY A 85 -19.06 -1.79 -4.66
N GLY A 86 -20.21 -1.33 -5.15
CA GLY A 86 -21.41 -1.10 -4.34
C GLY A 86 -21.50 0.29 -3.70
N TYR A 87 -20.60 1.21 -4.04
CA TYR A 87 -20.66 2.59 -3.56
C TYR A 87 -21.89 3.33 -4.10
N LEU A 88 -22.49 4.16 -3.24
CA LEU A 88 -23.57 5.05 -3.62
C LEU A 88 -23.09 6.14 -4.60
N THR A 89 -24.00 6.65 -5.43
CA THR A 89 -23.72 7.79 -6.33
C THR A 89 -23.17 8.99 -5.56
N HIS A 90 -23.69 9.25 -4.36
CA HIS A 90 -23.20 10.33 -3.50
C HIS A 90 -21.75 10.11 -3.06
N SER A 91 -21.38 8.88 -2.67
CA SER A 91 -20.01 8.50 -2.32
C SER A 91 -19.05 8.74 -3.49
N TRP A 92 -19.48 8.40 -4.71
CA TRP A 92 -18.71 8.72 -5.92
C TRP A 92 -18.54 10.22 -6.16
N GLN A 93 -19.57 11.03 -5.92
CA GLN A 93 -19.46 12.49 -6.02
C GLN A 93 -18.43 13.05 -5.02
N LEU A 94 -18.41 12.57 -3.78
CA LEU A 94 -17.43 12.97 -2.78
C LEU A 94 -16.00 12.56 -3.17
N ILE A 95 -15.81 11.34 -3.69
CA ILE A 95 -14.51 10.87 -4.20
C ILE A 95 -14.04 11.74 -5.36
N VAL A 96 -14.92 12.02 -6.33
CA VAL A 96 -14.63 12.89 -7.48
C VAL A 96 -14.22 14.29 -7.02
N GLN A 97 -14.93 14.87 -6.06
CA GLN A 97 -14.59 16.18 -5.50
C GLN A 97 -13.19 16.19 -4.88
N LYS A 98 -12.85 15.17 -4.07
CA LYS A 98 -11.50 15.04 -3.47
C LYS A 98 -10.40 14.99 -4.53
N ILE A 99 -10.63 14.26 -5.63
CA ILE A 99 -9.67 14.18 -6.75
C ILE A 99 -9.55 15.52 -7.46
N GLN A 100 -10.67 16.22 -7.70
CA GLN A 100 -10.65 17.57 -8.27
C GLN A 100 -9.86 18.56 -7.41
N ASP A 101 -9.89 18.39 -6.09
CA ASP A 101 -9.18 19.20 -5.12
C ASP A 101 -7.69 18.80 -4.95
N GLY A 102 -7.25 17.71 -5.58
CA GLY A 102 -5.85 17.32 -5.67
C GLY A 102 -5.55 15.90 -5.22
N ALA A 103 -6.51 15.17 -4.63
CA ALA A 103 -6.29 13.80 -4.18
C ALA A 103 -6.00 12.84 -5.34
N THR A 104 -5.36 11.72 -5.03
CA THR A 104 -5.14 10.63 -5.98
C THR A 104 -6.00 9.44 -5.64
N LEU A 105 -6.64 8.87 -6.65
CA LEU A 105 -7.40 7.63 -6.54
C LEU A 105 -6.67 6.50 -7.25
N TYR A 106 -6.40 5.41 -6.56
CA TYR A 106 -6.14 4.11 -7.17
C TYR A 106 -7.40 3.26 -7.12
N LEU A 107 -7.76 2.66 -8.25
CA LEU A 107 -8.84 1.70 -8.37
C LEU A 107 -8.36 0.43 -9.06
N GLY A 108 -8.35 -0.68 -8.32
CA GLY A 108 -8.37 -2.01 -8.90
C GLY A 108 -9.79 -2.35 -9.32
N VAL A 109 -9.97 -2.81 -10.56
CA VAL A 109 -11.32 -3.13 -11.04
C VAL A 109 -11.93 -4.30 -10.29
N GLY A 110 -13.25 -4.29 -10.18
CA GLY A 110 -14.02 -5.30 -9.48
C GLY A 110 -15.48 -5.25 -9.91
N ARG A 111 -16.29 -6.15 -9.35
CA ARG A 111 -17.71 -6.21 -9.67
C ARG A 111 -18.44 -4.97 -9.09
N ASN A 112 -19.41 -4.45 -9.84
CA ASN A 112 -20.32 -3.36 -9.42
C ASN A 112 -19.62 -2.04 -9.01
N GLN A 113 -18.51 -1.69 -9.67
CA GLN A 113 -17.75 -0.46 -9.40
C GLN A 113 -18.04 0.70 -10.33
N PHE A 114 -18.80 0.49 -11.41
CA PHE A 114 -18.98 1.52 -12.42
C PHE A 114 -19.95 2.61 -11.94
N SER A 115 -19.39 3.77 -11.63
CA SER A 115 -20.14 5.02 -11.57
C SER A 115 -20.50 5.48 -13.00
N PRO A 116 -21.59 6.24 -13.18
CA PRO A 116 -21.82 6.98 -14.43
C PRO A 116 -20.65 7.89 -14.84
N LEU A 117 -19.79 8.27 -13.88
CA LEU A 117 -18.60 9.08 -14.09
C LEU A 117 -17.34 8.27 -14.39
N PHE A 118 -17.40 6.94 -14.48
CA PHE A 118 -16.20 6.10 -14.58
C PHE A 118 -15.33 6.45 -15.80
N ASN A 119 -15.92 6.52 -16.99
CA ASN A 119 -15.20 6.81 -18.24
C ASN A 119 -14.50 8.18 -18.19
N SER A 120 -15.19 9.22 -17.71
CA SER A 120 -14.63 10.56 -17.59
C SER A 120 -13.59 10.67 -16.47
N LEU A 121 -13.80 9.98 -15.35
CA LEU A 121 -12.92 9.97 -14.20
C LEU A 121 -11.56 9.36 -14.53
N PHE A 122 -11.54 8.26 -15.30
CA PHE A 122 -10.31 7.57 -15.66
C PHE A 122 -9.80 7.90 -17.06
N GLY A 123 -10.50 8.73 -17.84
CA GLY A 123 -10.07 9.12 -19.18
C GLY A 123 -10.09 7.95 -20.17
N VAL A 124 -11.09 7.07 -20.07
CA VAL A 124 -11.21 5.83 -20.85
C VAL A 124 -12.62 5.64 -21.42
N GLU A 125 -12.76 4.74 -22.38
CA GLU A 125 -14.02 4.17 -22.82
C GLU A 125 -14.01 2.66 -22.54
N VAL A 126 -14.96 2.18 -21.76
CA VAL A 126 -15.12 0.74 -21.49
C VAL A 126 -15.76 0.04 -22.66
N GLU A 127 -15.09 -0.98 -23.20
CA GLU A 127 -15.55 -1.77 -24.35
C GLU A 127 -16.14 -3.13 -23.92
N GLY A 128 -15.77 -3.63 -22.74
CA GLY A 128 -16.31 -4.88 -22.21
C GLY A 128 -15.35 -5.58 -21.26
N TRP A 129 -15.52 -6.89 -21.13
CA TRP A 129 -14.69 -7.75 -20.29
C TRP A 129 -14.19 -8.94 -21.10
N GLU A 130 -12.95 -9.35 -20.85
CA GLU A 130 -12.38 -10.57 -21.40
C GLU A 130 -11.93 -11.49 -20.25
N LEU A 131 -12.44 -12.72 -20.24
CA LEU A 131 -11.93 -13.75 -19.33
C LEU A 131 -10.53 -14.21 -19.81
N LEU A 132 -9.53 -14.08 -18.95
CA LEU A 132 -8.20 -14.55 -19.25
C LEU A 132 -8.14 -16.08 -19.14
N GLY A 133 -7.95 -16.76 -20.28
CA GLY A 133 -7.79 -18.21 -20.35
C GLY A 133 -6.39 -18.71 -19.96
N GLN A 134 -5.42 -17.82 -19.89
CA GLN A 134 -4.03 -18.08 -19.50
C GLN A 134 -3.46 -16.84 -18.81
N ASP A 135 -2.37 -17.03 -18.05
CA ASP A 135 -1.66 -15.91 -17.42
C ASP A 135 -1.16 -14.95 -18.50
N LEU A 136 -1.32 -13.66 -18.24
CA LEU A 136 -0.71 -12.59 -19.03
C LEU A 136 0.38 -11.91 -18.24
N VAL A 137 1.33 -11.31 -18.94
CA VAL A 137 2.34 -10.45 -18.34
C VAL A 137 2.10 -9.05 -18.85
N ALA A 138 1.77 -8.13 -17.93
CA ALA A 138 1.69 -6.72 -18.25
C ALA A 138 3.09 -6.11 -18.08
N ARG A 139 3.55 -5.41 -19.12
CA ARG A 139 4.88 -4.80 -19.18
C ARG A 139 4.75 -3.30 -19.06
N ARG A 140 5.66 -2.70 -18.27
CA ARG A 140 5.76 -1.26 -18.09
C ARG A 140 6.07 -0.57 -19.43
N THR A 141 5.47 0.60 -19.64
CA THR A 141 5.73 1.47 -20.80
C THR A 141 6.70 2.60 -20.42
N GLU A 142 7.17 3.38 -21.39
CA GLU A 142 7.96 4.60 -21.18
C GLU A 142 7.11 5.77 -20.63
N GLY A 143 6.28 5.49 -19.62
CA GLY A 143 5.27 6.40 -19.13
C GLY A 143 5.72 7.36 -18.03
N ILE A 144 4.76 7.89 -17.25
CA ILE A 144 5.03 8.82 -16.13
C ILE A 144 5.69 8.08 -14.96
N CYS A 145 5.61 6.75 -14.95
CA CYS A 145 6.12 5.92 -13.88
C CYS A 145 7.64 5.94 -13.71
N ASP A 146 8.05 6.33 -12.50
CA ASP A 146 9.42 6.34 -11.96
C ASP A 146 10.04 4.94 -11.82
N GLU A 147 11.34 4.87 -11.53
CA GLU A 147 12.16 3.68 -11.27
C GLU A 147 11.60 2.75 -10.17
N LEU A 148 10.68 3.25 -9.33
CA LEU A 148 10.05 2.48 -8.25
C LEU A 148 9.04 1.44 -8.76
N MET A 149 8.37 1.70 -9.89
CA MET A 149 7.43 0.74 -10.48
C MET A 149 8.14 -0.56 -10.88
N PRO A 150 7.45 -1.71 -10.84
CA PRO A 150 8.01 -2.93 -11.39
C PRO A 150 8.11 -2.84 -12.92
N GLU A 151 9.04 -3.60 -13.52
CA GLU A 151 9.10 -3.71 -14.98
C GLU A 151 7.91 -4.50 -15.53
N GLU A 152 7.43 -5.47 -14.75
CA GLU A 152 6.40 -6.40 -15.16
C GLU A 152 5.50 -6.76 -13.98
N ILE A 153 4.25 -7.09 -14.28
CA ILE A 153 3.30 -7.67 -13.33
C ILE A 153 2.56 -8.83 -14.00
N SER A 154 2.47 -9.96 -13.30
CA SER A 154 1.69 -11.11 -13.75
C SER A 154 0.21 -10.86 -13.53
N LEU A 155 -0.62 -11.16 -14.52
CA LEU A 155 -2.07 -11.15 -14.46
C LEU A 155 -2.55 -12.61 -14.57
N PRO A 156 -2.83 -13.28 -13.44
CA PRO A 156 -3.23 -14.69 -13.46
C PRO A 156 -4.47 -14.99 -14.31
N ALA A 157 -4.55 -16.20 -14.83
CA ALA A 157 -5.74 -16.70 -15.51
C ALA A 157 -6.97 -16.78 -14.59
N GLY A 158 -8.16 -16.94 -15.18
CA GLY A 158 -9.39 -17.19 -14.44
C GLY A 158 -10.07 -15.94 -13.87
N GLN A 159 -9.51 -14.76 -14.15
CA GLN A 159 -10.13 -13.47 -13.88
C GLN A 159 -10.43 -12.72 -15.18
N SER A 160 -11.36 -11.76 -15.12
CA SER A 160 -11.70 -10.92 -16.27
C SER A 160 -10.85 -9.65 -16.28
N LEU A 161 -10.15 -9.41 -17.39
CA LEU A 161 -9.55 -8.12 -17.72
C LEU A 161 -10.65 -7.19 -18.25
N LEU A 162 -10.66 -5.94 -17.79
CA LEU A 162 -11.52 -4.89 -18.31
C LEU A 162 -10.94 -4.36 -19.62
N CYS A 163 -11.65 -4.56 -20.72
CA CYS A 163 -11.28 -4.03 -22.03
C CYS A 163 -11.63 -2.55 -22.09
N ILE A 164 -10.61 -1.71 -22.30
CA ILE A 164 -10.74 -0.26 -22.30
C ILE A 164 -9.93 0.37 -23.42
N ASN A 165 -10.50 1.42 -23.98
CA ASN A 165 -9.86 2.28 -24.96
C ASN A 165 -9.48 3.62 -24.29
N PRO A 166 -8.20 3.97 -24.17
CA PRO A 166 -7.79 5.24 -23.58
C PRO A 166 -8.29 6.44 -24.40
N LYS A 167 -8.98 7.39 -23.75
CA LYS A 167 -9.47 8.66 -24.33
C LYS A 167 -8.78 9.87 -23.72
N GLY A 168 -7.52 9.70 -23.33
CA GLY A 168 -6.73 10.72 -22.62
C GLY A 168 -5.91 10.14 -21.48
N ALA A 169 -6.29 8.96 -20.99
CA ALA A 169 -5.45 8.18 -20.08
C ALA A 169 -4.16 7.71 -20.77
N GLN A 170 -3.08 7.69 -20.02
CA GLN A 170 -1.81 7.11 -20.41
C GLN A 170 -1.74 5.67 -19.92
N ALA A 171 -1.42 4.74 -20.82
CA ALA A 171 -1.17 3.35 -20.44
C ALA A 171 0.25 3.23 -19.87
N GLU A 172 0.33 2.88 -18.59
CA GLU A 172 1.59 2.68 -17.85
C GLU A 172 2.03 1.22 -17.90
N PHE A 173 1.07 0.29 -18.06
CA PHE A 173 1.34 -1.12 -18.32
C PHE A 173 0.46 -1.63 -19.45
N ILE A 174 1.02 -2.49 -20.31
CA ILE A 174 0.31 -3.13 -21.42
C ILE A 174 0.49 -4.66 -21.34
N ALA A 175 -0.60 -5.41 -21.45
CA ALA A 175 -0.62 -6.86 -21.55
C ALA A 175 -1.29 -7.27 -22.87
N SER A 176 -0.57 -7.95 -23.76
CA SER A 176 -1.10 -8.40 -25.06
C SER A 176 -1.83 -7.30 -25.85
N GLU A 177 -1.17 -6.15 -26.05
CA GLU A 177 -1.71 -4.95 -26.70
C GLU A 177 -2.87 -4.25 -25.97
N ARG A 178 -3.22 -4.68 -24.75
CA ARG A 178 -4.28 -4.06 -23.95
C ARG A 178 -3.73 -3.30 -22.75
N PRO A 179 -4.21 -2.07 -22.49
CA PRO A 179 -3.86 -1.35 -21.28
C PRO A 179 -4.25 -2.15 -20.02
N ALA A 180 -3.30 -2.31 -19.10
CA ALA A 180 -3.50 -3.01 -17.83
C ALA A 180 -3.50 -2.03 -16.65
N LEU A 181 -2.54 -1.10 -16.60
CA LEU A 181 -2.52 0.00 -15.63
C LEU A 181 -2.52 1.32 -16.39
N LEU A 182 -3.38 2.25 -15.98
CA LEU A 182 -3.54 3.53 -16.65
C LEU A 182 -3.47 4.66 -15.63
N HIS A 183 -2.88 5.77 -16.07
CA HIS A 183 -2.81 7.01 -15.33
C HIS A 183 -3.58 8.09 -16.07
N TYR A 184 -4.34 8.89 -15.34
CA TYR A 184 -5.05 10.02 -15.90
C TYR A 184 -5.09 11.19 -14.92
N ARG A 185 -4.97 12.41 -15.44
CA ARG A 185 -5.09 13.63 -14.64
C ARG A 185 -6.55 14.08 -14.65
N PHE A 186 -7.14 14.23 -13.47
CA PHE A 186 -8.52 14.68 -13.33
C PHE A 186 -8.61 15.87 -12.38
N GLY A 187 -8.90 17.06 -12.92
CA GLY A 187 -8.82 18.31 -12.15
C GLY A 187 -7.39 18.58 -11.67
N LYS A 188 -7.21 18.79 -10.36
CA LYS A 188 -5.89 19.01 -9.76
C LYS A 188 -5.20 17.70 -9.35
N GLY A 189 -5.94 16.60 -9.23
CA GLY A 189 -5.44 15.30 -8.79
C GLY A 189 -5.25 14.30 -9.92
N HIS A 190 -5.10 13.04 -9.53
CA HIS A 190 -4.77 11.94 -10.43
C HIS A 190 -5.64 10.71 -10.17
N THR A 191 -5.80 9.89 -11.19
CA THR A 191 -6.47 8.60 -11.09
C THR A 191 -5.60 7.51 -11.71
N TRP A 192 -5.56 6.37 -11.04
CA TRP A 192 -4.88 5.16 -11.47
C TRP A 192 -5.90 4.04 -11.57
N LEU A 193 -6.00 3.43 -12.75
CA LEU A 193 -6.90 2.32 -13.03
C LEU A 193 -6.09 1.08 -13.32
N LEU A 194 -6.19 0.07 -12.45
CA LEU A 194 -5.73 -1.28 -12.78
C LEU A 194 -6.91 -2.05 -13.34
N ALA A 195 -6.90 -2.25 -14.66
CA ALA A 195 -7.96 -2.92 -15.45
C ALA A 195 -8.08 -4.42 -15.19
N TYR A 196 -7.41 -4.94 -14.16
CA TYR A 196 -7.46 -6.32 -13.71
C TYR A 196 -7.74 -6.39 -12.19
N PRO A 197 -8.58 -7.32 -11.70
CA PRO A 197 -8.97 -7.42 -10.29
C PRO A 197 -7.85 -8.02 -9.42
N MET A 198 -6.72 -7.33 -9.35
CA MET A 198 -5.49 -7.86 -8.77
C MET A 198 -5.63 -8.23 -7.30
N GLU A 199 -6.21 -7.36 -6.47
CA GLU A 199 -6.30 -7.62 -5.04
C GLU A 199 -7.14 -8.87 -4.73
N ALA A 200 -8.15 -9.15 -5.55
CA ALA A 200 -8.91 -10.39 -5.45
C ALA A 200 -8.13 -11.59 -6.00
N SER A 201 -7.38 -11.44 -7.09
CA SER A 201 -6.60 -12.55 -7.69
C SER A 201 -5.46 -13.02 -6.80
N LEU A 202 -4.92 -12.15 -5.94
CA LEU A 202 -3.85 -12.51 -4.99
C LEU A 202 -4.24 -13.67 -4.06
N ALA A 203 -5.53 -13.95 -3.86
CA ALA A 203 -6.00 -15.09 -3.07
C ALA A 203 -5.68 -16.46 -3.69
N GLN A 204 -5.37 -16.49 -4.99
CA GLN A 204 -5.07 -17.70 -5.74
C GLN A 204 -3.58 -18.05 -5.70
N LEU A 205 -2.74 -17.10 -5.28
CA LEU A 205 -1.30 -17.28 -5.22
C LEU A 205 -0.91 -18.10 -3.99
N SER A 206 0.17 -18.87 -4.12
CA SER A 206 0.84 -19.46 -2.98
C SER A 206 1.44 -18.38 -2.07
N SER A 207 1.75 -18.73 -0.82
CA SER A 207 2.38 -17.80 0.12
C SER A 207 3.70 -17.24 -0.39
N GLN A 208 4.46 -18.02 -1.17
CA GLN A 208 5.72 -17.56 -1.74
C GLN A 208 5.49 -16.53 -2.85
N GLU A 209 4.60 -16.85 -3.79
CA GLU A 209 4.24 -15.94 -4.89
C GLU A 209 3.65 -14.62 -4.35
N LEU A 210 2.82 -14.68 -3.30
CA LEU A 210 2.25 -13.48 -2.68
C LEU A 210 3.31 -12.55 -2.08
N VAL A 211 4.36 -13.11 -1.47
CA VAL A 211 5.47 -12.34 -0.89
C VAL A 211 6.29 -11.64 -1.97
N GLU A 212 6.47 -12.31 -3.11
CA GLU A 212 7.27 -11.81 -4.24
C GLU A 212 6.45 -10.89 -5.17
N HIS A 213 5.12 -10.88 -5.04
CA HIS A 213 4.24 -10.15 -5.94
C HIS A 213 4.47 -8.61 -5.88
N PRO A 214 4.62 -7.93 -7.03
CA PRO A 214 5.09 -6.55 -7.07
C PRO A 214 4.01 -5.48 -6.85
N LEU A 215 2.76 -5.82 -6.51
CA LEU A 215 1.67 -4.84 -6.31
C LEU A 215 2.04 -3.73 -5.31
N HIS A 216 2.77 -4.07 -4.25
CA HIS A 216 3.26 -3.10 -3.28
C HIS A 216 4.19 -2.03 -3.88
N ARG A 217 4.92 -2.36 -4.95
CA ARG A 217 5.76 -1.39 -5.68
C ARG A 217 4.89 -0.38 -6.44
N ILE A 218 3.76 -0.83 -7.00
CA ILE A 218 2.78 0.04 -7.63
C ILE A 218 2.21 1.02 -6.60
N TYR A 219 1.77 0.52 -5.44
CA TYR A 219 1.24 1.36 -4.37
C TYR A 219 2.28 2.38 -3.87
N ARG A 220 3.54 1.95 -3.69
CA ARG A 220 4.63 2.83 -3.28
C ARG A 220 4.91 3.91 -4.32
N ALA A 221 4.98 3.55 -5.60
CA ALA A 221 5.27 4.48 -6.67
C ALA A 221 4.18 5.56 -6.78
N ILE A 222 2.90 5.17 -6.75
CA ILE A 222 1.77 6.12 -6.75
C ILE A 222 1.83 7.04 -5.52
N ALA A 223 1.96 6.46 -4.32
CA ALA A 223 2.04 7.25 -3.10
C ALA A 223 3.20 8.27 -3.13
N THR A 224 4.35 7.87 -3.66
CA THR A 224 5.54 8.72 -3.77
C THR A 224 5.32 9.84 -4.79
N SER A 225 4.71 9.56 -5.95
CA SER A 225 4.43 10.58 -6.97
C SER A 225 3.46 11.66 -6.48
N ASP A 226 2.54 11.30 -5.58
CA ASP A 226 1.57 12.23 -5.00
C ASP A 226 2.10 12.99 -3.79
N GLY A 227 3.37 12.79 -3.44
CA GLY A 227 4.01 13.43 -2.28
C GLY A 227 3.60 12.83 -0.93
N SER A 228 2.95 11.66 -0.91
CA SER A 228 2.61 10.97 0.34
C SER A 228 3.89 10.60 1.09
N GLN A 229 4.08 11.19 2.27
CA GLN A 229 5.31 11.04 3.04
C GLN A 229 5.33 9.70 3.78
N ILE A 230 6.12 8.75 3.30
CA ILE A 230 6.41 7.50 4.00
C ILE A 230 7.58 7.76 4.96
N PRO A 231 7.36 7.89 6.28
CA PRO A 231 8.39 8.39 7.19
C PRO A 231 9.64 7.51 7.23
N VAL A 232 9.42 6.20 7.34
CA VAL A 232 10.44 5.15 7.30
C VAL A 232 9.84 3.93 6.64
N TRP A 233 10.56 3.29 5.72
CA TRP A 233 10.11 2.04 5.10
C TRP A 233 11.26 1.09 4.83
N SER A 234 10.93 -0.19 4.62
CA SER A 234 11.86 -1.25 4.23
C SER A 234 11.90 -1.40 2.71
N THR A 235 13.09 -1.60 2.14
CA THR A 235 13.25 -2.01 0.73
C THR A 235 12.80 -3.44 0.49
N ASP A 236 12.80 -4.30 1.52
CA ASP A 236 12.32 -5.67 1.45
C ASP A 236 10.86 -5.76 1.95
N PRO A 237 9.90 -6.25 1.13
CA PRO A 237 8.48 -6.30 1.48
C PRO A 237 8.15 -7.31 2.59
N ARG A 238 9.08 -8.21 2.94
CA ARG A 238 8.91 -9.17 4.04
C ARG A 238 9.06 -8.52 5.42
N VAL A 239 9.60 -7.31 5.46
CA VAL A 239 9.86 -6.56 6.69
C VAL A 239 8.84 -5.43 6.82
N GLU A 240 7.94 -5.56 7.79
CA GLU A 240 7.01 -4.49 8.13
C GLU A 240 7.69 -3.47 9.04
N VAL A 241 7.39 -2.19 8.80
CA VAL A 241 7.90 -1.08 9.61
C VAL A 241 6.73 -0.32 10.27
N GLY A 242 6.80 -0.18 11.58
CA GLY A 242 5.96 0.71 12.38
C GLY A 242 6.78 1.90 12.89
N VAL A 243 6.18 3.08 12.94
CA VAL A 243 6.86 4.32 13.35
C VAL A 243 6.00 5.08 14.34
N TRP A 244 6.64 5.55 15.41
CA TRP A 244 6.08 6.47 16.38
C TRP A 244 6.98 7.68 16.55
N LYS A 245 6.38 8.85 16.80
CA LYS A 245 7.06 10.13 16.99
C LYS A 245 6.98 10.53 18.45
N HIS A 246 8.11 10.98 18.98
CA HIS A 246 8.19 11.61 20.29
C HIS A 246 8.23 13.14 20.13
N PRO A 247 7.68 13.92 21.08
CA PRO A 247 7.70 15.39 21.03
C PRO A 247 9.11 16.02 20.91
N ASP A 248 10.14 15.35 21.40
CA ASP A 248 11.54 15.83 21.39
C ASP A 248 12.32 15.45 20.11
N ARG A 249 11.62 15.21 19.00
CA ARG A 249 12.21 14.84 17.70
C ARG A 249 12.88 13.47 17.64
N ARG A 250 12.62 12.58 18.60
CA ARG A 250 12.99 11.16 18.48
C ARG A 250 11.89 10.36 17.78
N TRP A 251 12.27 9.40 16.94
CA TRP A 251 11.36 8.44 16.33
C TRP A 251 11.68 7.03 16.82
N LEU A 252 10.63 6.27 17.15
CA LEU A 252 10.70 4.85 17.47
C LEU A 252 10.29 4.09 16.22
N VAL A 253 11.19 3.26 15.72
CA VAL A 253 10.97 2.38 14.57
C VAL A 253 10.98 0.94 15.05
N ILE A 254 9.93 0.21 14.71
CA ILE A 254 9.83 -1.23 14.95
C ILE A 254 9.82 -1.90 13.59
N ALA A 255 10.82 -2.75 13.33
CA ALA A 255 10.93 -3.58 12.15
C ALA A 255 10.63 -5.03 12.52
N VAL A 256 9.75 -5.68 11.76
CA VAL A 256 9.33 -7.07 11.98
C VAL A 256 9.54 -7.87 10.71
N ASN A 257 10.37 -8.92 10.78
CA ASN A 257 10.45 -9.90 9.70
C ASN A 257 9.30 -10.89 9.82
N HIS A 258 8.41 -10.97 8.83
CA HIS A 258 7.25 -11.86 8.85
C HIS A 258 7.54 -13.26 8.29
N THR A 259 8.80 -13.61 8.06
CA THR A 259 9.19 -14.87 7.40
C THR A 259 10.05 -15.77 8.28
N PRO A 260 10.03 -17.09 8.05
CA PRO A 260 10.85 -18.05 8.79
C PRO A 260 12.32 -18.09 8.31
N VAL A 261 12.74 -17.12 7.49
CA VAL A 261 14.11 -17.01 6.96
C VAL A 261 14.70 -15.67 7.37
N SER A 262 16.03 -15.59 7.44
CA SER A 262 16.69 -14.31 7.72
C SER A 262 16.55 -13.36 6.52
N VAL A 263 16.41 -12.07 6.80
CA VAL A 263 16.29 -11.02 5.79
C VAL A 263 17.29 -9.92 6.10
N THR A 264 17.98 -9.43 5.07
CA THR A 264 18.73 -8.17 5.16
C THR A 264 18.02 -7.15 4.28
N THR A 265 17.68 -6.01 4.86
CA THR A 265 16.94 -4.94 4.20
C THR A 265 17.61 -3.60 4.42
N CYS A 266 17.31 -2.63 3.56
CA CYS A 266 17.62 -1.23 3.79
C CYS A 266 16.37 -0.53 4.30
N LEU A 267 16.44 0.03 5.51
CA LEU A 267 15.48 1.02 5.98
C LEU A 267 15.81 2.37 5.36
N MET A 268 14.82 2.94 4.69
CA MET A 268 14.86 4.26 4.08
C MET A 268 14.12 5.23 4.99
N SER A 269 14.56 6.49 5.06
CA SER A 269 13.80 7.55 5.72
C SER A 269 13.79 8.83 4.89
N VAL A 270 12.68 9.60 4.99
CA VAL A 270 12.58 10.95 4.44
C VAL A 270 13.35 11.98 5.26
N LYS A 271 13.86 11.60 6.44
CA LYS A 271 14.66 12.47 7.31
C LYS A 271 15.98 11.80 7.63
N ARG A 272 16.98 12.64 7.97
CA ARG A 272 18.32 12.16 8.23
C ARG A 272 18.39 11.33 9.51
N TRP A 273 19.05 10.18 9.44
CA TRP A 273 19.36 9.35 10.60
C TRP A 273 20.35 10.09 11.52
N GLY A 274 19.93 10.36 12.76
CA GLY A 274 20.78 10.90 13.81
C GLY A 274 21.44 9.80 14.66
N SER A 275 21.52 10.02 15.97
CA SER A 275 21.95 8.98 16.91
C SER A 275 20.94 7.83 16.89
N ILE A 276 21.40 6.58 16.86
CA ILE A 276 20.55 5.38 16.82
C ILE A 276 20.84 4.55 18.07
N VAL A 277 19.77 4.20 18.80
CA VAL A 277 19.83 3.38 20.01
C VAL A 277 18.89 2.18 19.86
N PRO A 278 19.41 0.95 19.84
CA PRO A 278 18.56 -0.24 19.90
C PRO A 278 17.74 -0.27 21.19
N CYS A 279 16.44 -0.54 21.08
CA CYS A 279 15.52 -0.61 22.20
C CYS A 279 14.76 -1.95 22.30
N ILE A 280 14.67 -2.71 21.20
CA ILE A 280 14.23 -4.11 21.17
C ILE A 280 15.26 -4.91 20.38
N GLY A 281 15.79 -5.97 21.00
CA GLY A 281 16.94 -6.71 20.49
C GLY A 281 18.24 -5.93 20.61
N ASP A 282 19.34 -6.59 20.24
CA ASP A 282 20.71 -6.04 20.34
C ASP A 282 21.31 -5.71 18.97
N LYS A 283 20.49 -5.73 17.91
CA LYS A 283 20.91 -5.44 16.55
C LYS A 283 21.24 -3.96 16.41
N VAL A 284 22.52 -3.67 16.16
CA VAL A 284 22.96 -2.35 15.74
C VAL A 284 22.97 -2.33 14.21
N PRO A 285 22.14 -1.50 13.58
CA PRO A 285 22.13 -1.41 12.13
C PRO A 285 23.37 -0.70 11.60
N ARG A 286 23.70 -0.94 10.34
CA ARG A 286 24.81 -0.27 9.65
C ARG A 286 24.26 0.94 8.88
N VAL A 287 24.69 2.14 9.26
CA VAL A 287 24.36 3.36 8.51
C VAL A 287 25.11 3.33 7.18
N LEU A 288 24.38 3.34 6.07
CA LEU A 288 24.94 3.37 4.72
C LEU A 288 25.18 4.81 4.27
N ASP A 289 24.21 5.69 4.53
CA ASP A 289 24.31 7.14 4.33
C ASP A 289 23.29 7.91 5.19
N GLU A 290 23.08 9.19 4.89
CA GLU A 290 22.19 10.07 5.67
C GLU A 290 20.74 9.60 5.75
N ASN A 291 20.23 8.85 4.77
CA ASN A 291 18.82 8.43 4.69
C ASN A 291 18.66 6.90 4.57
N ARG A 292 19.75 6.14 4.54
CA ARG A 292 19.76 4.67 4.38
C ARG A 292 20.45 3.94 5.51
N LEU A 293 19.79 2.91 6.02
CA LEU A 293 20.22 2.10 7.14
C LEU A 293 20.03 0.61 6.82
N GLU A 294 21.12 -0.16 6.79
CA GLU A 294 21.07 -1.61 6.58
C GLU A 294 20.77 -2.33 7.90
N LEU A 295 19.78 -3.22 7.87
CA LEU A 295 19.32 -3.99 9.01
C LEU A 295 19.15 -5.46 8.63
N SER A 296 19.81 -6.35 9.36
CA SER A 296 19.64 -7.80 9.25
C SER A 296 18.75 -8.32 10.38
N LEU A 297 17.64 -8.96 10.01
CA LEU A 297 16.70 -9.61 10.90
C LEU A 297 16.76 -11.13 10.70
N GLY A 298 16.83 -11.88 11.80
CA GLY A 298 16.64 -13.33 11.80
C GLY A 298 15.19 -13.74 11.51
N PRO A 299 14.91 -15.05 11.46
CA PRO A 299 13.57 -15.58 11.28
C PRO A 299 12.59 -15.04 12.32
N CYS A 300 11.47 -14.47 11.89
CA CYS A 300 10.43 -13.91 12.76
C CYS A 300 10.94 -12.87 13.79
N GLU A 301 12.10 -12.26 13.56
CA GLU A 301 12.73 -11.33 14.52
C GLU A 301 12.03 -9.96 14.52
N VAL A 302 11.98 -9.35 15.69
CA VAL A 302 11.53 -7.97 15.91
C VAL A 302 12.69 -7.13 16.40
N VAL A 303 12.99 -6.04 15.70
CA VAL A 303 14.01 -5.06 16.10
C VAL A 303 13.35 -3.71 16.33
N GLY A 304 13.74 -3.04 17.42
CA GLY A 304 13.26 -1.72 17.79
C GLY A 304 14.42 -0.75 17.85
N LEU A 305 14.29 0.40 17.21
CA LEU A 305 15.30 1.44 17.14
C LEU A 305 14.68 2.76 17.58
N ILE A 306 15.34 3.47 18.50
CA ILE A 306 15.05 4.88 18.76
C ILE A 306 16.13 5.69 18.06
N TYR A 307 15.72 6.68 17.27
CA TYR A 307 16.68 7.59 16.64
C TYR A 307 16.26 9.06 16.69
N GLU A 308 17.25 9.94 16.76
CA GLU A 308 17.04 11.38 16.65
C GLU A 308 16.91 11.81 15.18
N VAL A 309 15.91 12.64 14.91
CA VAL A 309 15.64 13.14 13.58
C VAL A 309 16.30 14.49 13.36
N ARG A 310 17.27 14.55 12.45
CA ARG A 310 17.98 15.78 12.09
C ARG A 310 17.31 16.53 10.94
#